data_AF-A0A0F9KBP9-F1
#
_entry.id   AF-A0A0F9KBP9-F1
#
_cell.length_a   1.000
_cell.length_b   1.000
_cell.length_c   1.000
_cell.angle_alpha   90.00
_cell.angle_beta   90.00
_cell.angle_gamma   90.00
#
_symmetry.space_group_name_H-M   'P 1'
#
loop_
_entity.id
_entity.type
_entity.pdbx_description
1 polymer ?
#
loop_
_entity_poly.entity_id
_entity_poly.type
_entity_poly.pdbx_seq_one_letter_code
_entity_poly.pdbx_strand_id
1 'polypeptide(L)'
;MKIQQRKPKATFVQSVVMVVLHSMKIRDVGNVMYAIFLISHIQGIKMLTELILHNFRSHLHTVIKLVKGVNMIIGKGQAGKTNIKRGVEWLHSNRPLKGKVHSWWCREKEDETYVQATTSEGTTVRIRKKVGGSVGYTLTWADGSIENFDTVGTKVPDKVKLALNLGELNLQGQMDLPYLVTKGTSEISRAVNAVVDL
;
A
#
# COMPACT_ATOMS: atom_id res chain seq x y z
N MET A 1 -34.03 -5.94 18.54
CA MET A 1 -34.07 -5.66 17.09
C MET A 1 -33.10 -4.53 16.77
N LYS A 2 -31.89 -4.83 16.29
CA LYS A 2 -30.90 -3.86 15.78
C LYS A 2 -30.23 -4.49 14.56
N ILE A 3 -30.48 -3.92 13.39
CA ILE A 3 -30.00 -4.40 12.10
C ILE A 3 -28.72 -3.64 11.75
N GLN A 4 -27.62 -4.40 11.56
CA GLN A 4 -26.33 -3.92 11.05
C GLN A 4 -26.44 -3.47 9.59
N GLN A 5 -25.84 -2.33 9.24
CA GLN A 5 -25.76 -1.83 7.87
C GLN A 5 -24.57 -2.47 7.10
N ARG A 6 -24.85 -2.99 5.90
CA ARG A 6 -23.88 -3.54 4.92
C ARG A 6 -23.40 -2.45 3.94
N LYS A 7 -22.11 -2.48 3.57
CA LYS A 7 -21.45 -1.60 2.57
C LYS A 7 -21.76 -2.01 1.11
N PRO A 8 -21.65 -1.11 0.09
CA PRO A 8 -22.10 -1.39 -1.29
C PRO A 8 -21.03 -2.08 -2.18
N LYS A 9 -21.55 -2.84 -3.18
CA LYS A 9 -20.90 -3.71 -4.19
C LYS A 9 -20.45 -2.89 -5.42
N ALA A 10 -19.24 -3.03 -5.98
CA ALA A 10 -18.80 -4.07 -6.93
C ALA A 10 -19.70 -4.19 -8.19
N THR A 11 -19.64 -3.22 -9.11
CA THR A 11 -20.50 -3.19 -10.31
C THR A 11 -19.73 -3.27 -11.64
N PHE A 12 -18.43 -2.94 -11.70
CA PHE A 12 -17.73 -2.83 -13.01
C PHE A 12 -17.14 -4.16 -13.53
N VAL A 13 -16.78 -5.10 -12.64
CA VAL A 13 -16.23 -6.42 -13.03
C VAL A 13 -17.30 -7.33 -13.64
N GLN A 14 -18.59 -7.08 -13.36
CA GLN A 14 -19.68 -7.93 -13.86
C GLN A 14 -19.90 -7.84 -15.38
N SER A 15 -19.59 -6.70 -16.00
CA SER A 15 -19.95 -6.45 -17.40
C SER A 15 -19.08 -7.23 -18.40
N VAL A 16 -17.78 -7.39 -18.12
CA VAL A 16 -16.85 -8.17 -18.98
C VAL A 16 -17.07 -9.67 -18.80
N VAL A 17 -17.39 -10.10 -17.57
CA VAL A 17 -17.68 -11.51 -17.24
C VAL A 17 -18.94 -12.02 -17.95
N MET A 18 -19.94 -11.14 -18.17
CA MET A 18 -21.20 -11.54 -18.80
C MET A 18 -21.06 -11.83 -20.31
N VAL A 19 -20.14 -11.17 -21.01
CA VAL A 19 -19.91 -11.36 -22.47
C VAL A 19 -19.24 -12.71 -22.77
N VAL A 20 -18.33 -13.16 -21.91
CA VAL A 20 -17.62 -14.45 -22.09
C VAL A 20 -18.56 -15.63 -21.81
N LEU A 21 -19.47 -15.51 -20.84
CA LEU A 21 -20.42 -16.57 -20.47
C LEU A 21 -21.50 -16.83 -21.52
N HIS A 22 -21.88 -15.84 -22.33
CA HIS A 22 -22.98 -15.98 -23.30
C HIS A 22 -22.62 -16.78 -24.57
N SER A 23 -21.32 -17.03 -24.81
CA SER A 23 -20.83 -17.65 -26.06
C SER A 23 -20.39 -19.12 -25.90
N MET A 24 -20.38 -19.67 -24.68
CA MET A 24 -19.86 -21.01 -24.42
C MET A 24 -20.99 -22.00 -24.13
N LYS A 25 -21.19 -22.97 -25.04
CA LYS A 25 -22.19 -24.04 -24.90
C LYS A 25 -21.90 -24.89 -23.65
N ILE A 26 -22.98 -25.27 -22.96
CA ILE A 26 -23.10 -25.90 -21.61
C ILE A 26 -22.37 -27.25 -21.40
N ARG A 27 -21.42 -27.65 -22.26
CA ARG A 27 -20.71 -28.94 -22.13
C ARG A 27 -19.42 -28.88 -21.28
N ASP A 28 -19.01 -27.71 -20.81
CA ASP A 28 -17.70 -27.50 -20.18
C ASP A 28 -17.78 -26.91 -18.76
N VAL A 29 -18.58 -27.54 -17.89
CA VAL A 29 -18.73 -27.12 -16.48
C VAL A 29 -17.37 -27.07 -15.74
N GLY A 30 -16.44 -27.96 -16.09
CA GLY A 30 -15.07 -27.98 -15.54
C GLY A 30 -14.22 -26.78 -15.94
N ASN A 31 -14.26 -26.37 -17.21
CA ASN A 31 -13.45 -25.24 -17.70
C ASN A 31 -14.00 -23.89 -17.22
N VAL A 32 -15.32 -23.76 -17.05
CA VAL A 32 -15.92 -22.54 -16.47
C VAL A 32 -15.55 -22.40 -15.00
N MET A 33 -15.53 -23.50 -14.24
CA MET A 33 -15.13 -23.49 -12.83
C MET A 33 -13.63 -23.19 -12.68
N TYR A 34 -12.78 -23.75 -13.55
CA TYR A 34 -11.35 -23.43 -13.59
C TYR A 34 -11.07 -21.99 -14.04
N ALA A 35 -11.84 -21.46 -15.00
CA ALA A 35 -11.72 -20.07 -15.42
C ALA A 35 -12.08 -19.10 -14.29
N ILE A 36 -13.16 -19.36 -13.54
CA ILE A 36 -13.52 -18.56 -12.36
C ILE A 36 -12.45 -18.68 -11.27
N PHE A 37 -11.89 -19.86 -11.04
CA PHE A 37 -10.86 -20.10 -10.04
C PHE A 37 -9.51 -19.48 -10.43
N LEU A 38 -9.14 -19.44 -11.72
CA LEU A 38 -7.95 -18.75 -12.22
C LEU A 38 -8.10 -17.23 -12.19
N ILE A 39 -9.30 -16.71 -12.44
CA ILE A 39 -9.58 -15.26 -12.35
C ILE A 39 -9.49 -14.77 -10.90
N SER A 40 -9.82 -15.59 -9.89
CA SER A 40 -9.64 -15.25 -8.48
C SER A 40 -8.19 -15.44 -7.98
N HIS A 41 -7.41 -16.33 -8.61
CA HIS A 41 -6.06 -16.69 -8.16
C HIS A 41 -4.92 -15.81 -8.72
N ILE A 42 -5.20 -14.88 -9.63
CA ILE A 42 -4.20 -13.92 -10.13
C ILE A 42 -4.59 -12.50 -9.67
N GLN A 43 -4.73 -12.32 -8.35
CA GLN A 43 -4.38 -11.03 -7.75
C GLN A 43 -2.85 -10.95 -7.87
N GLY A 44 -2.37 -10.36 -8.97
CA GLY A 44 -0.95 -10.25 -9.26
C GLY A 44 -0.19 -9.65 -8.08
N ILE A 45 1.08 -10.07 -7.92
CA ILE A 45 1.97 -9.50 -6.90
C ILE A 45 1.89 -7.98 -7.00
N LYS A 46 1.33 -7.34 -5.97
CA LYS A 46 1.19 -5.88 -5.92
C LYS A 46 2.57 -5.28 -5.73
N MET A 47 3.06 -4.63 -6.77
CA MET A 47 4.36 -3.97 -6.75
C MET A 47 4.16 -2.46 -6.70
N LEU A 48 5.05 -1.75 -6.00
CA LEU A 48 5.12 -0.30 -6.10
C LEU A 48 5.79 0.07 -7.43
N THR A 49 5.15 0.95 -8.19
CA THR A 49 5.64 1.46 -9.48
C THR A 49 6.17 2.87 -9.38
N GLU A 50 5.61 3.68 -8.48
CA GLU A 50 6.05 5.05 -8.25
C GLU A 50 5.96 5.42 -6.78
N LEU A 51 6.93 6.20 -6.31
CA LEU A 51 6.95 6.80 -4.99
C LEU A 51 7.27 8.29 -5.11
N ILE A 52 6.40 9.13 -4.55
CA ILE A 52 6.53 10.58 -4.53
C ILE A 52 6.67 11.02 -3.08
N LEU A 53 7.71 11.81 -2.79
CA LEU A 53 7.93 12.45 -1.51
C LEU A 53 7.92 13.97 -1.73
N HIS A 54 6.98 14.66 -1.11
CA HIS A 54 6.87 16.12 -1.16
C HIS A 54 6.98 16.69 0.25
N ASN A 55 7.90 17.63 0.43
CA ASN A 55 8.22 18.26 1.71
C ASN A 55 8.45 17.27 2.84
N PHE A 56 9.06 16.12 2.55
CA PHE A 56 9.27 15.03 3.50
C PHE A 56 10.73 14.99 3.96
N ARG A 57 10.99 15.36 5.21
CA ARG A 57 12.34 15.40 5.80
C ARG A 57 13.37 16.11 4.91
N SER A 58 14.36 15.42 4.36
CA SER A 58 15.39 16.02 3.49
C SER A 58 14.95 16.19 2.03
N HIS A 59 13.75 15.73 1.67
CA HIS A 59 13.24 15.77 0.30
C HIS A 59 12.25 16.93 0.16
N LEU A 60 12.59 17.92 -0.67
CA LEU A 60 11.67 18.98 -1.09
C LEU A 60 10.61 18.42 -2.04
N HIS A 61 11.06 17.84 -3.15
CA HIS A 61 10.21 17.11 -4.08
C HIS A 61 11.06 16.01 -4.73
N THR A 62 10.65 14.77 -4.60
CA THR A 62 11.37 13.62 -5.15
C THR A 62 10.37 12.62 -5.71
N VAL A 63 10.54 12.29 -6.99
CA VAL A 63 9.74 11.30 -7.70
C VAL A 63 10.66 10.13 -8.05
N ILE A 64 10.29 8.93 -7.62
CA ILE A 64 11.05 7.70 -7.81
C ILE A 64 10.18 6.75 -8.61
N LYS A 65 10.61 6.45 -9.83
CA LYS A 65 9.98 5.43 -10.67
C LYS A 65 10.68 4.11 -10.43
N LEU A 66 9.92 3.11 -9.98
CA LEU A 66 10.40 1.78 -9.66
C LEU A 66 10.15 0.86 -10.84
N VAL A 67 11.15 0.05 -11.18
CA VAL A 67 11.01 -0.99 -12.20
C VAL A 67 10.57 -2.30 -11.56
N LYS A 68 9.98 -3.18 -12.37
CA LYS A 68 9.70 -4.56 -11.96
C LYS A 68 11.01 -5.27 -11.66
N GLY A 69 11.10 -5.90 -10.49
CA GLY A 69 12.28 -6.64 -10.04
C GLY A 69 13.05 -5.90 -8.95
N VAL A 70 14.37 -5.87 -9.06
CA VAL A 70 15.26 -5.30 -8.04
C VAL A 70 15.58 -3.84 -8.36
N ASN A 71 15.31 -2.96 -7.40
CA ASN A 71 15.64 -1.55 -7.47
C ASN A 71 16.76 -1.24 -6.47
N MET A 72 17.79 -0.51 -6.91
CA MET A 72 18.91 -0.14 -6.06
C MET A 72 19.03 1.38 -5.97
N ILE A 73 18.97 1.92 -4.75
CA ILE A 73 19.13 3.36 -4.48
C ILE A 73 20.53 3.63 -3.94
N ILE A 74 21.40 4.22 -4.77
CA ILE A 74 22.80 4.52 -4.43
C ILE A 74 22.97 6.03 -4.20
N GLY A 75 23.93 6.41 -3.36
CA GLY A 75 24.38 7.80 -3.24
C GLY A 75 25.41 7.96 -2.12
N LYS A 76 25.84 9.18 -1.86
CA LYS A 76 26.75 9.48 -0.73
C LYS A 76 26.09 9.26 0.63
N GLY A 77 26.88 8.98 1.66
CA GLY A 77 26.40 8.94 3.05
C GLY A 77 25.62 10.21 3.39
N GLN A 78 24.58 10.10 4.22
CA GLN A 78 23.73 11.22 4.65
C GLN A 78 22.92 11.94 3.55
N ALA A 79 22.93 11.47 2.30
CA ALA A 79 22.15 12.05 1.20
C ALA A 79 20.62 11.83 1.27
N GLY A 80 20.08 11.36 2.41
CA GLY A 80 18.63 11.17 2.57
C GLY A 80 18.07 9.83 2.12
N LYS A 81 18.88 8.86 1.66
CA LYS A 81 18.40 7.52 1.25
C LYS A 81 17.49 6.84 2.28
N THR A 82 17.87 6.90 3.56
CA THR A 82 17.06 6.34 4.67
C THR A 82 15.70 7.03 4.80
N ASN A 83 15.58 8.30 4.39
CA ASN A 83 14.31 9.02 4.43
C ASN A 83 13.32 8.50 3.37
N ILE A 84 13.79 7.94 2.25
CA ILE A 84 12.92 7.28 1.27
C ILE A 84 12.20 6.08 1.92
N LYS A 85 12.95 5.20 2.58
CA LYS A 85 12.40 4.07 3.36
C LYS A 85 11.41 4.55 4.42
N ARG A 86 11.76 5.59 5.17
CA ARG A 86 10.88 6.18 6.19
C ARG A 86 9.60 6.76 5.60
N GLY A 87 9.63 7.24 4.36
CA GLY A 87 8.43 7.68 3.65
C GLY A 87 7.46 6.54 3.42
N VAL A 88 7.97 5.38 2.95
CA VAL A 88 7.18 4.16 2.76
C VAL A 88 6.63 3.64 4.10
N GLU A 89 7.45 3.63 5.15
CA GLU A 89 7.02 3.25 6.50
C GLU A 89 5.91 4.19 7.02
N TRP A 90 6.05 5.49 6.79
CA TRP A 90 5.07 6.48 7.21
C TRP A 90 3.73 6.28 6.48
N LEU A 91 3.78 6.03 5.18
CA LEU A 91 2.61 5.68 4.37
C LEU A 91 1.88 4.44 4.92
N HIS A 92 2.62 3.36 5.21
CA HIS A 92 2.06 2.10 5.69
C HIS A 92 1.52 2.17 7.14
N SER A 93 2.25 2.82 8.05
CA SER A 93 2.01 2.69 9.50
C SER A 93 1.49 3.95 10.18
N ASN A 94 1.43 5.10 9.49
CA ASN A 94 1.22 6.42 10.08
C ASN A 94 2.17 6.70 11.27
N ARG A 95 3.41 6.16 11.21
CA ARG A 95 4.43 6.39 12.23
C ARG A 95 5.65 7.09 11.64
N PRO A 96 6.27 8.02 12.38
CA PRO A 96 5.98 8.40 13.77
C PRO A 96 4.80 9.39 13.91
N LEU A 97 3.96 9.21 14.94
CA LEU A 97 2.83 10.12 15.25
C LEU A 97 3.33 11.51 15.67
N LYS A 98 4.40 11.54 16.46
CA LYS A 98 5.10 12.74 16.93
C LYS A 98 6.50 12.74 16.34
N GLY A 99 6.90 13.83 15.70
CA GLY A 99 8.23 13.99 15.11
C GLY A 99 8.26 14.87 13.86
N LYS A 100 9.47 15.19 13.39
CA LYS A 100 9.71 15.95 12.16
C LYS A 100 9.43 15.09 10.93
N VAL A 101 8.19 15.12 10.47
CA VAL A 101 7.78 14.58 9.16
C VAL A 101 8.02 15.64 8.08
N HIS A 102 7.70 16.88 8.41
CA HIS A 102 7.92 18.04 7.56
C HIS A 102 9.40 18.26 7.27
N SER A 103 9.66 18.72 6.06
CA SER A 103 10.96 19.24 5.68
C SER A 103 11.23 20.61 6.33
N TRP A 104 12.50 21.01 6.34
CA TRP A 104 12.89 22.37 6.71
C TRP A 104 12.32 23.43 5.77
N TRP A 105 11.95 23.05 4.53
CA TRP A 105 11.28 23.94 3.58
C TRP A 105 9.82 24.22 3.91
N CYS A 106 9.15 23.42 4.77
CA CYS A 106 7.82 23.76 5.27
C CYS A 106 7.91 24.87 6.30
N ARG A 107 7.52 26.08 5.94
CA ARG A 107 7.57 27.26 6.82
C ARG A 107 6.19 27.77 7.16
N GLU A 108 5.22 27.57 6.28
CA GLU A 108 3.88 28.12 6.42
C GLU A 108 2.90 27.06 6.94
N LYS A 109 1.83 27.52 7.61
CA LYS A 109 0.77 26.62 8.09
C LYS A 109 0.00 25.93 6.96
N GLU A 110 0.03 26.53 5.76
CA GLU A 110 -0.61 26.02 4.56
C GLU A 110 0.24 24.97 3.83
N ASP A 111 1.53 24.90 4.13
CA ASP A 111 2.41 23.90 3.53
C ASP A 111 1.98 22.48 3.91
N GLU A 112 1.82 21.64 2.89
CA GLU A 112 1.54 20.22 3.07
C GLU A 112 2.75 19.35 2.79
N THR A 113 2.93 18.35 3.64
CA THR A 113 3.84 17.22 3.41
C THR A 113 3.01 16.03 3.02
N TYR A 114 3.36 15.39 1.90
CA TYR A 114 2.73 14.14 1.51
C TYR A 114 3.74 13.14 0.99
N VAL A 115 3.40 11.87 1.20
CA VAL A 115 4.04 10.74 0.53
C VAL A 115 2.95 10.00 -0.23
N GLN A 116 3.23 9.69 -1.48
CA GLN A 116 2.32 8.96 -2.34
C GLN A 116 3.04 7.77 -2.94
N ALA A 117 2.41 6.61 -2.91
CA ALA A 117 2.87 5.44 -3.65
C ALA A 117 1.77 4.95 -4.59
N THR A 118 2.19 4.55 -5.78
CA THR A 118 1.31 3.96 -6.79
C THR A 118 1.67 2.50 -6.97
N THR A 119 0.65 1.65 -7.02
CA THR A 119 0.80 0.20 -7.22
C THR A 119 0.70 -0.16 -8.70
N SER A 120 1.14 -1.36 -9.05
CA SER A 120 1.03 -1.95 -10.39
C SER A 120 -0.42 -2.09 -10.89
N GLU A 121 -1.39 -2.09 -9.98
CA GLU A 121 -2.82 -2.12 -10.30
C GLU A 121 -3.36 -0.72 -10.65
N GLY A 122 -2.55 0.33 -10.55
CA GLY A 122 -2.99 1.72 -10.72
C GLY A 122 -3.62 2.33 -9.46
N THR A 123 -3.68 1.58 -8.36
CA THR A 123 -4.15 2.12 -7.07
C THR A 123 -3.09 3.03 -6.49
N THR A 124 -3.49 4.25 -6.13
CA THR A 124 -2.61 5.28 -5.56
C THR A 124 -3.01 5.53 -4.12
N VAL A 125 -2.04 5.41 -3.22
CA VAL A 125 -2.20 5.72 -1.79
C VAL A 125 -1.37 6.94 -1.47
N ARG A 126 -2.01 7.99 -0.95
CA ARG A 126 -1.36 9.21 -0.48
C ARG A 126 -1.64 9.40 1.01
N ILE A 127 -0.59 9.63 1.79
CA ILE A 127 -0.68 10.16 3.15
C ILE A 127 -0.30 11.63 3.13
N ARG A 128 -1.09 12.49 3.79
CA ARG A 128 -0.88 13.94 3.85
C ARG A 128 -0.89 14.44 5.29
N LYS A 129 -0.06 15.44 5.57
CA LYS A 129 -0.03 16.13 6.85
C LYS A 129 0.23 17.62 6.63
N LYS A 130 -0.67 18.47 7.14
CA LYS A 130 -0.47 19.93 7.19
C LYS A 130 0.36 20.32 8.41
N VAL A 131 1.08 21.43 8.32
CA VAL A 131 1.86 21.97 9.46
C VAL A 131 0.90 22.35 10.60
N GLY A 132 0.96 21.60 11.71
CA GLY A 132 0.07 21.78 12.87
C GLY A 132 -1.33 21.18 12.73
N GLY A 133 -1.62 20.50 11.62
CA GLY A 133 -2.91 19.83 11.35
C GLY A 133 -2.90 18.33 11.65
N SER A 134 -4.06 17.70 11.44
CA SER A 134 -4.21 16.25 11.49
C SER A 134 -3.61 15.57 10.25
N VAL A 135 -3.33 14.27 10.36
CA VAL A 135 -2.93 13.44 9.22
C VAL A 135 -4.18 12.99 8.47
N GLY A 136 -4.12 12.98 7.15
CA GLY A 136 -5.18 12.44 6.30
C GLY A 136 -4.63 11.43 5.29
N TYR A 137 -5.51 10.60 4.76
CA TYR A 137 -5.20 9.67 3.68
C TYR A 137 -6.13 9.93 2.49
N THR A 138 -5.59 9.81 1.29
CA THR A 138 -6.34 9.80 0.04
C THR A 138 -6.01 8.51 -0.68
N LEU A 139 -7.04 7.75 -1.01
CA LEU A 139 -6.95 6.50 -1.74
C LEU A 139 -7.66 6.67 -3.06
N THR A 140 -6.93 6.47 -4.16
CA THR A 140 -7.47 6.49 -5.51
C THR A 140 -7.35 5.08 -6.08
N TRP A 141 -8.47 4.41 -6.29
CA TRP A 141 -8.50 3.06 -6.84
C TRP A 141 -8.29 3.08 -8.37
N ALA A 142 -7.97 1.92 -8.93
CA ALA A 142 -7.84 1.73 -10.38
C ALA A 142 -9.11 2.15 -11.16
N ASP A 143 -10.28 1.96 -10.56
CA ASP A 143 -11.60 2.33 -11.12
C ASP A 143 -11.85 3.85 -11.09
N GLY A 144 -10.89 4.66 -10.62
CA GLY A 144 -11.01 6.11 -10.49
C GLY A 144 -11.82 6.57 -9.27
N SER A 145 -12.29 5.65 -8.42
CA SER A 145 -12.96 6.01 -7.18
C SER A 145 -11.96 6.58 -6.17
N ILE A 146 -12.30 7.73 -5.58
CA ILE A 146 -11.46 8.45 -4.63
C ILE A 146 -12.12 8.37 -3.25
N GLU A 147 -11.39 7.84 -2.28
CA GLU A 147 -11.77 7.84 -0.88
C GLU A 147 -10.82 8.74 -0.08
N ASN A 148 -11.39 9.78 0.52
CA ASN A 148 -10.66 10.68 1.41
C ASN A 148 -10.98 10.33 2.87
N PHE A 149 -9.92 10.20 3.66
CA PHE A 149 -9.98 10.01 5.10
C PHE A 149 -9.36 11.22 5.78
N ASP A 150 -10.20 12.16 6.16
CA ASP A 150 -9.79 13.34 6.91
C ASP A 150 -9.68 12.99 8.40
N THR A 151 -8.56 13.35 9.02
CA THR A 151 -8.25 13.07 10.43
C THR A 151 -8.17 11.58 10.77
N VAL A 152 -7.07 10.97 10.34
CA VAL A 152 -6.65 9.64 10.79
C VAL A 152 -5.88 9.79 12.10
N GLY A 153 -6.41 9.22 13.18
CA GLY A 153 -5.72 9.15 14.47
C GLY A 153 -4.55 8.17 14.44
N THR A 154 -4.48 7.26 15.41
CA THR A 154 -3.35 6.33 15.51
C THR A 154 -3.42 5.14 14.56
N LYS A 155 -4.62 4.73 14.15
CA LYS A 155 -4.84 3.50 13.37
C LYS A 155 -5.03 3.83 11.89
N VAL A 156 -4.19 3.24 11.04
CA VAL A 156 -4.33 3.30 9.58
C VAL A 156 -5.59 2.54 9.15
N PRO A 157 -6.45 3.12 8.27
CA PRO A 157 -7.64 2.44 7.77
C PRO A 157 -7.31 1.10 7.10
N ASP A 158 -8.13 0.08 7.35
CA ASP A 158 -7.86 -1.28 6.85
C ASP A 158 -7.83 -1.34 5.30
N LYS A 159 -8.61 -0.48 4.63
CA LYS A 159 -8.57 -0.32 3.17
C LYS A 159 -7.21 0.12 2.63
N VAL A 160 -6.53 1.02 3.35
CA VAL A 160 -5.19 1.52 2.97
C VAL A 160 -4.16 0.40 3.10
N LYS A 161 -4.24 -0.41 4.16
CA LYS A 161 -3.37 -1.58 4.35
C LYS A 161 -3.57 -2.61 3.25
N LEU A 162 -4.83 -2.90 2.90
CA LEU A 162 -5.17 -3.84 1.83
C LEU A 162 -4.66 -3.33 0.46
N ALA A 163 -4.77 -2.02 0.20
CA ALA A 163 -4.31 -1.41 -1.04
C ALA A 163 -2.79 -1.49 -1.21
N LEU A 164 -2.03 -1.22 -0.13
CA LEU A 164 -0.57 -1.30 -0.14
C LEU A 164 -0.04 -2.73 -0.10
N ASN A 165 -0.75 -3.63 0.59
CA ASN A 165 -0.33 -5.00 0.86
C ASN A 165 1.13 -5.10 1.38
N LEU A 166 1.56 -4.10 2.16
CA LEU A 166 2.85 -4.08 2.82
C LEU A 166 2.65 -4.59 4.26
N GLY A 167 3.44 -5.58 4.65
CA GLY A 167 3.52 -6.07 6.03
C GLY A 167 4.91 -5.87 6.63
N GLU A 168 5.06 -6.27 7.90
CA GLU A 168 6.37 -6.25 8.59
C GLU A 168 7.40 -7.16 7.91
N LEU A 169 6.94 -8.19 7.19
CA LEU A 169 7.80 -9.08 6.39
C LEU A 169 8.41 -8.39 5.17
N ASN A 170 7.78 -7.34 4.66
CA ASN A 170 8.19 -6.67 3.42
C ASN A 170 9.15 -5.50 3.67
N LEU A 171 9.38 -5.12 4.93
CA LEU A 171 10.19 -3.98 5.31
C LEU A 171 11.27 -4.40 6.32
N GLN A 172 12.52 -4.42 5.88
CA GLN A 172 13.67 -4.71 6.74
C GLN A 172 14.50 -3.44 7.00
N GLY A 173 14.84 -3.19 8.27
CA GLY A 173 15.73 -2.13 8.75
C GLY A 173 17.20 -2.35 8.42
N GLN A 174 18.01 -1.29 8.55
CA GLN A 174 19.44 -1.32 8.23
C GLN A 174 20.25 -2.21 9.18
N MET A 175 19.84 -2.29 10.45
CA MET A 175 20.50 -3.07 11.49
C MET A 175 19.67 -4.29 11.89
N ASP A 176 18.66 -4.65 11.08
CA ASP A 176 17.82 -5.79 11.38
C ASP A 176 18.60 -7.07 11.09
N LEU A 177 18.58 -7.99 12.05
CA LEU A 177 19.18 -9.31 11.87
C LEU A 177 18.56 -10.04 10.68
N PRO A 178 19.31 -10.97 10.04
CA PRO A 178 18.76 -11.82 8.99
C PRO A 178 17.46 -12.49 9.44
N TYR A 179 16.38 -12.14 8.75
CA TYR A 179 15.04 -12.65 9.04
C TYR A 179 15.00 -14.19 8.91
N LEU A 180 14.19 -14.86 9.72
CA LEU A 180 14.10 -16.33 9.91
C LEU A 180 15.31 -17.01 10.56
N VAL A 181 16.55 -16.62 10.26
CA VAL A 181 17.73 -17.35 10.76
C VAL A 181 17.97 -17.10 12.25
N THR A 182 17.76 -15.87 12.71
CA THR A 182 18.05 -15.47 14.10
C THR A 182 16.80 -15.44 14.99
N LYS A 183 15.63 -15.76 14.44
CA LYS A 183 14.37 -15.72 15.18
C LYS A 183 14.19 -16.99 16.01
N GLY A 184 13.50 -16.88 17.13
CA GLY A 184 13.14 -18.06 17.94
C GLY A 184 12.18 -18.98 17.16
N THR A 185 12.24 -20.29 17.41
CA THR A 185 11.43 -21.31 16.72
C THR A 185 9.94 -20.96 16.69
N SER A 186 9.39 -20.45 17.79
CA SER A 186 7.97 -20.06 17.89
C SER A 186 7.62 -18.80 17.07
N GLU A 187 8.57 -17.91 16.82
CA GLU A 187 8.35 -16.76 15.93
C GLU A 187 8.39 -17.17 14.46
N ILE A 188 9.26 -18.11 14.10
CA ILE A 188 9.32 -18.70 12.76
C ILE A 188 8.01 -19.42 12.46
N SER A 189 7.50 -20.25 13.37
CA SER A 189 6.21 -20.93 13.18
C SER A 189 5.07 -19.94 12.95
N ARG A 190 5.00 -18.84 13.71
CA ARG A 190 3.98 -17.80 13.49
C ARG A 190 4.12 -17.09 12.14
N ALA A 191 5.35 -16.81 11.73
CA ALA A 191 5.62 -16.19 10.43
C ALA A 191 5.22 -17.09 9.25
N VAL A 192 5.53 -18.38 9.33
CA VAL A 192 5.16 -19.35 8.30
C VAL A 192 3.64 -19.51 8.25
N ASN A 193 2.98 -19.67 9.40
CA ASN A 193 1.52 -19.80 9.45
C ASN A 193 0.81 -18.56 8.87
N ALA A 194 1.33 -17.36 9.10
CA ALA A 194 0.77 -16.13 8.54
C ALA A 194 0.85 -16.04 7.00
N VAL A 195 1.76 -16.79 6.37
CA VAL A 195 1.94 -16.83 4.91
C VAL A 195 1.15 -17.99 4.29
N VAL A 196 1.09 -19.13 4.98
CA VAL A 196 0.49 -20.37 4.44
C VAL A 196 -1.00 -20.51 4.82
N ASP A 197 -1.52 -19.66 5.71
CA ASP A 197 -2.92 -19.69 6.19
C ASP A 197 -3.31 -21.08 6.74
N LEU A 198 -2.39 -21.68 7.51
CA LEU A 198 -2.53 -22.97 8.22
C LEU A 198 -3.24 -22.84 9.57
#